data_AF-A0A2I6S9F0-F1
#
_entry.id   AF-A0A2I6S9F0-F1
#
_cell.length_a   1.000
_cell.length_b   1.000
_cell.length_c   1.000
_cell.angle_alpha   90.00
_cell.angle_beta   90.00
_cell.angle_gamma   90.00
#
_symmetry.space_group_name_H-M   'P 1'
#
loop_
_entity.id
_entity.type
_entity.pdbx_description
1 polymer ?
#
loop_
_entity_poly.entity_id
_entity_poly.type
_entity_poly.pdbx_seq_one_letter_code
_entity_poly.pdbx_strand_id
1 'polypeptide(L)'
;MTKATWSGPLPPPECLERFDAIAPGAAERILKMAEDEQAHRLRCESEALTENIQTARVERIIDTRGQWLGAGLSLAAVVGAVWLALATGAVMVPLALLGLPLMGVARALIIRKGKRE
;
A
#
# COMPACT_ATOMS: atom_id res chain seq x y z
N MET A 1 32.11 -29.36 -29.23
CA MET A 1 31.06 -28.40 -29.60
C MET A 1 30.54 -27.74 -28.33
N THR A 2 30.96 -26.50 -28.04
CA THR A 2 30.58 -25.75 -26.84
C THR A 2 29.22 -25.09 -27.07
N LYS A 3 28.18 -25.55 -26.36
CA LYS A 3 26.88 -24.85 -26.31
C LYS A 3 27.03 -23.64 -25.41
N ALA A 4 27.06 -22.44 -25.98
CA ALA A 4 26.83 -21.22 -25.21
C ALA A 4 25.35 -21.19 -24.81
N THR A 5 25.07 -21.31 -23.51
CA THR A 5 23.71 -21.13 -22.98
C THR A 5 23.55 -19.64 -22.72
N TRP A 6 22.73 -18.99 -23.53
CA TRP A 6 22.45 -17.57 -23.39
C TRP A 6 21.03 -17.40 -22.85
N SER A 7 20.89 -16.63 -21.77
CA SER A 7 19.62 -16.34 -21.13
C SER A 7 19.52 -14.84 -20.92
N GLY A 8 18.69 -14.21 -21.75
CA GLY A 8 18.47 -12.77 -21.73
C GLY A 8 17.52 -12.38 -22.87
N PRO A 9 16.89 -11.20 -22.78
CA PRO A 9 15.94 -10.72 -23.80
C PRO A 9 16.62 -10.37 -25.12
N LEU A 10 17.93 -10.10 -25.10
CA LEU A 10 18.75 -9.86 -26.28
C LEU A 10 19.37 -11.17 -26.77
N PRO A 11 19.53 -11.40 -28.08
CA PRO A 11 20.30 -12.52 -28.60
C PRO A 11 21.81 -12.34 -28.33
N PRO A 12 22.61 -13.41 -28.39
CA PRO A 12 24.07 -13.31 -28.27
C PRO A 12 24.67 -12.35 -29.31
N PRO A 13 25.80 -11.68 -29.01
CA PRO A 13 26.45 -10.76 -29.94
C PRO A 13 26.76 -11.39 -31.31
N GLU A 14 27.22 -12.64 -31.29
CA GLU A 14 27.53 -13.44 -32.48
C GLU A 14 26.29 -13.70 -33.36
N CYS A 15 25.09 -13.71 -32.78
CA CYS A 15 23.84 -13.83 -33.53
C CYS A 15 23.39 -12.49 -34.13
N LEU A 16 23.65 -11.36 -33.46
CA LEU A 16 23.28 -10.03 -33.96
C LEU A 16 23.96 -9.73 -35.30
N GLU A 17 25.26 -10.03 -35.43
CA GLU A 17 26.00 -9.87 -36.68
C GLU A 17 25.40 -10.72 -37.81
N ARG A 18 24.96 -11.94 -37.51
CA ARG A 18 24.29 -12.82 -38.47
C ARG A 18 22.91 -12.31 -38.88
N PHE A 19 22.16 -11.71 -37.95
CA PHE A 19 20.87 -11.09 -38.29
C PHE A 19 21.06 -9.90 -39.22
N ASP A 20 22.09 -9.08 -38.97
CA ASP A 20 22.39 -7.93 -39.81
C ASP A 20 22.86 -8.33 -41.22
N ALA A 21 23.62 -9.44 -41.32
CA ALA A 21 24.01 -10.02 -42.61
C ALA A 21 22.82 -10.58 -43.42
N ILE A 22 21.76 -11.07 -42.76
CA ILE A 22 20.53 -11.57 -43.40
C ILE A 22 19.63 -10.40 -43.82
N ALA A 23 19.49 -9.41 -42.94
CA ALA A 23 18.66 -8.23 -43.14
C ALA A 23 19.40 -7.01 -42.59
N PRO A 24 19.99 -6.17 -43.47
CA PRO A 24 20.75 -5.00 -43.03
C PRO A 24 19.94 -4.10 -42.09
N GLY A 25 20.52 -3.75 -40.93
CA GLY A 25 19.88 -2.97 -39.87
C GLY A 25 18.99 -3.79 -38.92
N ALA A 26 18.96 -5.13 -39.02
CA ALA A 26 18.22 -5.98 -38.11
C ALA A 26 18.78 -5.93 -36.68
N ALA A 27 20.11 -5.86 -36.52
CA ALA A 27 20.72 -5.81 -35.19
C ALA A 27 20.28 -4.56 -34.41
N GLU A 28 20.33 -3.39 -35.08
CA GLU A 28 19.85 -2.12 -34.54
C GLU A 28 18.38 -2.17 -34.13
N ARG A 29 17.51 -2.75 -34.98
CA ARG A 29 16.09 -2.90 -34.69
C ARG A 29 15.82 -3.80 -33.49
N ILE A 30 16.62 -4.86 -33.30
CA ILE A 30 16.51 -5.77 -32.14
C ILE A 30 16.95 -5.05 -30.86
N LEU A 31 18.07 -4.32 -30.91
CA LEU A 31 18.55 -3.52 -29.78
C LEU A 31 17.53 -2.46 -29.38
N LYS A 32 17.02 -1.70 -30.35
CA LYS A 32 15.98 -0.70 -30.13
C LYS A 32 14.71 -1.29 -29.52
N MET A 33 14.27 -2.45 -29.99
CA MET A 33 13.11 -3.15 -29.42
C MET A 33 13.36 -3.54 -27.95
N ALA A 34 14.56 -3.99 -27.60
CA ALA A 34 14.92 -4.31 -26.22
C ALA A 34 14.98 -3.06 -25.34
N GLU A 35 15.51 -1.94 -25.85
CA GLU A 35 15.53 -0.64 -25.15
C GLU A 35 14.11 -0.11 -24.91
N ASP A 36 13.25 -0.16 -25.93
CA ASP A 36 11.85 0.27 -25.84
C ASP A 36 11.08 -0.58 -24.81
N GLU A 37 11.30 -1.89 -24.77
CA GLU A 37 10.71 -2.80 -23.78
C GLU A 37 11.22 -2.52 -22.36
N GLN A 38 12.52 -2.25 -22.20
CA GLN A 38 13.07 -1.85 -20.90
C GLN A 38 12.50 -0.51 -20.43
N ALA A 39 12.41 0.48 -21.31
CA ALA A 39 11.81 1.78 -21.01
C ALA A 39 10.33 1.64 -20.63
N HIS A 40 9.58 0.78 -21.33
CA HIS A 40 8.20 0.46 -20.99
C HIS A 40 8.08 -0.17 -19.59
N ARG A 41 8.90 -1.19 -19.31
CA ARG A 41 8.95 -1.84 -17.98
C ARG A 41 9.27 -0.85 -16.87
N LEU A 42 10.30 -0.02 -17.04
CA LEU A 42 10.69 0.99 -16.06
C LEU A 42 9.56 2.00 -15.82
N ARG A 43 8.85 2.41 -16.88
CA ARG A 43 7.70 3.29 -16.76
C ARG A 43 6.59 2.64 -15.94
N CYS A 44 6.19 1.42 -16.27
CA CYS A 44 5.16 0.70 -15.52
C CYS A 44 5.55 0.46 -14.05
N GLU A 45 6.81 0.13 -13.78
CA GLU A 45 7.31 -0.03 -12.40
C GLU A 45 7.27 1.31 -11.64
N SER A 46 7.66 2.40 -12.28
CA SER A 46 7.60 3.74 -11.68
C SER A 46 6.17 4.22 -11.40
N GLU A 47 5.23 3.92 -12.30
CA GLU A 47 3.81 4.23 -12.14
C GLU A 47 3.22 3.42 -10.99
N ALA A 48 3.48 2.11 -10.94
CA ALA A 48 3.05 1.23 -9.85
C ALA A 48 3.63 1.67 -8.49
N LEU A 49 4.91 2.05 -8.44
CA LEU A 49 5.52 2.61 -7.22
C LEU A 49 4.84 3.92 -6.80
N THR A 50 4.53 4.79 -7.75
CA THR A 50 3.86 6.07 -7.48
C THR A 50 2.45 5.85 -6.92
N GLU A 51 1.68 4.93 -7.51
CA GLU A 51 0.35 4.56 -7.01
C GLU A 51 0.43 3.97 -5.59
N ASN A 52 1.39 3.08 -5.32
CA ASN A 52 1.61 2.51 -3.98
C ASN A 52 1.95 3.59 -2.93
N ILE A 53 2.75 4.59 -3.31
CA ILE A 53 3.09 5.71 -2.41
C ILE A 53 1.88 6.61 -2.16
N GLN A 54 1.09 6.90 -3.20
CA GLN A 54 -0.09 7.75 -3.09
C GLN A 54 -1.18 7.11 -2.23
N THR A 55 -1.48 5.83 -2.46
CA THR A 55 -2.44 5.05 -1.66
C THR A 55 -2.01 4.99 -0.19
N ALA A 56 -0.74 4.66 0.09
CA ALA A 56 -0.21 4.67 1.46
C ALA A 56 -0.30 6.04 2.15
N ARG A 57 -0.15 7.14 1.40
CA ARG A 57 -0.27 8.50 1.94
C ARG A 57 -1.72 8.84 2.30
N VAL A 58 -2.67 8.48 1.44
CA VAL A 58 -4.10 8.71 1.68
C VAL A 58 -4.58 7.91 2.90
N GLU A 59 -4.18 6.64 3.01
CA GLU A 59 -4.52 5.79 4.16
C GLU A 59 -4.03 6.39 5.49
N ARG A 60 -2.77 6.87 5.55
CA ARG A 60 -2.24 7.52 6.76
C ARG A 60 -3.03 8.76 7.17
N ILE A 61 -3.51 9.55 6.21
CA ILE A 61 -4.29 10.77 6.51
C ILE A 61 -5.64 10.40 7.13
N ILE A 62 -6.32 9.38 6.57
CA ILE A 62 -7.60 8.90 7.08
C ILE A 62 -7.43 8.31 8.48
N ASP A 63 -6.40 7.50 8.70
CA ASP A 63 -6.10 6.89 10.00
C ASP A 63 -5.84 7.96 11.08
N THR A 64 -5.02 8.96 10.75
CA THR A 64 -4.66 10.01 11.71
C THR A 64 -5.89 10.84 12.09
N ARG A 65 -6.70 11.25 11.10
CA ARG A 65 -7.93 12.02 11.37
C ARG A 65 -8.98 11.20 12.12
N GLY A 66 -9.11 9.92 11.78
CA GLY A 66 -10.01 8.99 12.46
C GLY A 66 -9.63 8.80 13.93
N GLN A 67 -8.33 8.73 14.26
CA GLN A 67 -7.85 8.65 15.64
C GLN A 67 -8.20 9.90 16.45
N TRP A 68 -8.01 11.10 15.90
CA TRP A 68 -8.35 12.35 16.60
C TRP A 68 -9.86 12.48 16.84
N LEU A 69 -10.69 12.15 15.85
CA LEU A 69 -12.15 12.17 16.01
C LEU A 69 -12.63 11.11 17.01
N GLY A 70 -12.06 9.90 16.97
CA GLY A 70 -12.36 8.84 17.94
C GLY A 70 -11.92 9.18 19.37
N ALA A 71 -10.73 9.78 19.51
CA ALA A 71 -10.24 10.28 20.79
C ALA A 71 -11.17 11.38 21.35
N GLY A 72 -11.59 12.33 20.52
CA GLY A 72 -12.54 13.36 20.92
C GLY A 72 -13.89 12.79 21.35
N LEU A 73 -14.46 11.85 20.58
CA LEU A 73 -15.73 11.21 20.91
C LEU A 73 -15.68 10.40 22.21
N SER A 74 -14.61 9.62 22.41
CA SER A 74 -14.41 8.85 23.64
C SER A 74 -14.22 9.75 24.87
N LEU A 75 -13.47 10.84 24.74
CA LEU A 75 -13.30 11.82 25.81
C LEU A 75 -14.62 12.51 26.16
N ALA A 76 -15.38 12.94 25.15
CA ALA A 76 -16.70 13.55 25.36
C ALA A 76 -17.67 12.59 26.06
N ALA A 77 -17.65 11.30 25.71
CA ALA A 77 -18.46 10.28 26.37
C ALA A 77 -18.07 10.09 27.85
N VAL A 78 -16.77 10.06 28.17
CA VAL A 78 -16.29 9.96 29.56
C VAL A 78 -16.68 11.19 30.36
N VAL A 79 -16.46 12.40 29.84
CA VAL A 79 -16.83 13.66 30.50
C VAL A 79 -18.33 13.73 30.73
N GLY A 80 -19.13 13.38 29.71
CA GLY A 80 -20.58 13.31 29.82
C GLY A 80 -21.06 12.32 30.88
N ALA A 81 -20.45 11.12 30.94
CA ALA A 81 -20.76 10.11 31.94
C ALA A 81 -20.45 10.59 33.37
N VAL A 82 -19.29 11.22 33.60
CA VAL A 82 -18.92 11.78 34.91
C VAL A 82 -19.88 12.91 35.31
N TRP A 83 -20.20 13.82 34.39
CA TRP A 83 -21.10 14.93 34.67
C TRP A 83 -22.52 14.44 35.02
N LEU A 84 -23.04 13.47 34.26
CA LEU A 84 -24.36 12.89 34.54
C LEU A 84 -24.40 12.17 35.90
N ALA A 85 -23.33 11.45 36.24
CA ALA A 85 -23.21 10.74 37.52
C ALA A 85 -23.28 11.71 38.70
N LEU A 86 -22.60 12.86 38.61
CA LEU A 86 -22.61 13.89 39.64
C LEU A 86 -23.94 14.65 39.69
N ALA A 87 -24.59 14.90 38.56
CA ALA A 87 -25.83 15.69 38.50
C ALA A 87 -27.08 14.92 38.92
N THR A 88 -27.17 13.62 38.61
CA THR A 88 -28.39 12.82 38.80
C THR A 88 -28.28 11.79 39.92
N GLY A 89 -27.07 11.45 40.38
CA GLY A 89 -26.82 10.37 41.34
C GLY A 89 -27.17 8.97 40.84
N ALA A 90 -27.70 8.84 39.62
CA ALA A 90 -28.07 7.57 39.02
C ALA A 90 -26.86 6.93 38.32
N VAL A 91 -26.45 5.75 38.79
CA VAL A 91 -25.24 5.06 38.31
C VAL A 91 -25.44 4.33 36.98
N MET A 92 -26.69 3.97 36.65
CA MET A 92 -27.00 3.10 35.50
C MET A 92 -26.78 3.79 34.14
N VAL A 93 -27.12 5.09 34.01
CA VAL A 93 -27.01 5.83 32.75
C VAL A 93 -25.53 6.11 32.37
N PRO A 94 -24.66 6.58 33.29
CA PRO A 94 -23.22 6.69 33.03
C PRO A 94 -22.56 5.38 32.61
N LEU A 95 -22.92 4.26 33.25
CA LEU A 95 -22.36 2.94 32.96
C LEU A 95 -22.69 2.47 31.53
N ALA A 96 -23.94 2.67 31.09
CA ALA A 96 -24.34 2.35 29.73
C ALA A 96 -23.59 3.20 28.69
N LEU A 97 -23.33 4.48 29.01
CA LEU A 97 -22.64 5.41 28.10
C LEU A 97 -21.17 5.04 27.86
N LEU A 98 -20.50 4.51 28.89
CA LEU A 98 -19.09 4.09 28.81
C LEU A 98 -18.88 2.81 27.98
N GLY A 99 -19.92 1.99 27.77
CA GLY A 99 -19.83 0.76 26.99
C GLY A 99 -19.47 0.99 25.51
N LEU A 100 -19.96 2.09 24.92
CA LEU A 100 -19.74 2.46 23.52
C LEU A 100 -18.25 2.65 23.16
N PRO A 101 -17.48 3.53 23.85
CA PRO A 101 -16.07 3.72 23.54
C PRO A 101 -15.22 2.48 23.84
N LEU A 102 -15.55 1.70 24.90
CA LEU A 102 -14.84 0.47 25.23
C LEU A 102 -14.96 -0.60 24.14
N MET A 103 -16.15 -0.78 23.57
CA MET A 103 -16.39 -1.65 22.41
C MET A 103 -15.57 -1.23 21.19
N GLY A 104 -15.47 0.08 20.94
CA GLY A 104 -14.64 0.63 19.87
C GLY A 104 -13.16 0.28 20.02
N VAL A 105 -12.61 0.41 21.23
CA VAL A 105 -11.21 0.04 21.54
C VAL A 105 -10.99 -1.47 21.43
N ALA A 106 -11.91 -2.29 21.95
CA ALA A 106 -11.83 -3.74 21.84
C ALA A 106 -11.79 -4.20 20.38
N ARG A 107 -12.68 -3.66 19.53
CA ARG A 107 -12.67 -3.95 18.09
C ARG A 107 -11.36 -3.54 17.42
N ALA A 108 -10.82 -2.37 17.76
CA ALA A 108 -9.56 -1.89 17.22
C ALA A 108 -8.37 -2.81 17.57
N LEU A 109 -8.34 -3.36 18.78
CA LEU A 109 -7.32 -4.32 19.20
C LEU A 109 -7.44 -5.67 18.48
N ILE A 110 -8.65 -6.15 18.24
CA ILE A 110 -8.90 -7.40 17.49
C ILE A 110 -8.46 -7.26 16.03
N ILE A 111 -8.85 -6.18 15.35
CA ILE A 111 -8.46 -5.91 13.96
C ILE A 111 -6.94 -5.77 13.85
N ARG A 112 -6.28 -5.12 14.82
CA ARG A 112 -4.81 -5.00 14.84
C ARG A 112 -4.11 -6.34 15.02
N LYS A 113 -4.74 -7.33 15.67
CA LYS A 113 -4.16 -8.68 15.84
C LYS A 113 -4.22 -9.49 14.54
N GLY A 114 -5.34 -9.44 13.82
CA GLY A 114 -5.52 -10.18 12.56
C GLY A 114 -4.70 -9.67 11.36
N LYS A 115 -4.11 -8.46 11.46
CA LYS A 115 -3.21 -7.91 10.42
C LYS A 115 -1.73 -8.29 10.62
N ARG A 116 -1.37 -8.95 11.73
CA ARG A 116 0.03 -9.35 12.04
C ARG A 116 0.33 -10.82 11.75
N GLU A 117 -0.67 -11.60 11.39
CA GLU A 117 -0.54 -12.96 10.84
C GLU A 117 -0.72 -12.89 9.32
#